data_AF-A0A429HX24-F1
#
_entry.id   AF-A0A429HX24-F1
#
_cell.length_a   1.000
_cell.length_b   1.000
_cell.length_c   1.000
_cell.angle_alpha   90.00
_cell.angle_beta   90.00
_cell.angle_gamma   90.00
#
_symmetry.space_group_name_H-M   'P 1'
#
loop_
_entity.id
_entity.type
_entity.pdbx_description
1 polymer ?
#
loop_
_entity_poly.entity_id
_entity_poly.type
_entity_poly.pdbx_seq_one_letter_code
_entity_poly.pdbx_strand_id
1 'polypeptide(L)'
;MAAGSGYRHVVATRDHHIDPGDHFSVRPDYETSWPPHCVAGTEGSGFHPNFAPALASGAVDAVFSKGSHAAAYSGFEGEDENGRPLADWLHGHGVTEVDVVGLATDHCVRATALDAVREGFRTRVLLDLTAGVAAGTTEAALERMRAAGIELTGKPVVIAA
;
A
#
# COMPACT_ATOMS: atom_id res chain seq x y z
N MET A 1 -18.46 21.20 -12.94
CA MET A 1 -18.31 20.75 -11.54
C MET A 1 -17.90 19.29 -11.60
N ALA A 2 -16.64 18.97 -11.30
CA ALA A 2 -16.16 17.59 -11.31
C ALA A 2 -16.91 16.82 -10.21
N ALA A 3 -17.55 15.71 -10.58
CA ALA A 3 -18.14 14.80 -9.62
C ALA A 3 -17.00 14.32 -8.70
N GLY A 4 -17.07 14.67 -7.41
CA GLY A 4 -16.10 14.22 -6.43
C GLY A 4 -16.06 12.70 -6.40
N SER A 5 -14.87 12.14 -6.15
CA SER A 5 -14.49 10.72 -6.26
C SER A 5 -15.32 9.72 -5.43
N GLY A 6 -16.42 10.13 -4.80
CA GLY A 6 -17.20 9.31 -3.87
C GLY A 6 -16.50 9.06 -2.52
N TYR A 7 -15.19 9.26 -2.44
CA TYR A 7 -14.40 9.11 -1.22
C TYR A 7 -14.35 10.41 -0.41
N ARG A 8 -14.55 10.28 0.90
CA ARG A 8 -14.40 11.39 1.86
C ARG A 8 -12.94 11.77 2.06
N HIS A 9 -12.06 10.77 2.04
CA HIS A 9 -10.62 10.91 2.22
C HIS A 9 -9.88 10.02 1.23
N VAL A 10 -8.76 10.51 0.71
CA VAL A 10 -7.82 9.77 -0.14
C VAL A 10 -6.44 9.92 0.47
N VAL A 11 -5.82 8.80 0.83
CA VAL A 11 -4.47 8.77 1.40
C VAL A 11 -3.56 7.90 0.55
N ALA A 12 -2.26 8.17 0.61
CA ALA A 12 -1.25 7.36 -0.07
C ALA A 12 -0.22 6.82 0.91
N THR A 13 0.32 5.64 0.62
CA THR A 13 1.45 5.08 1.35
C THR A 13 2.69 5.08 0.46
N ARG A 14 3.86 5.12 1.06
CA ARG A 14 5.13 5.08 0.34
C ARG A 14 6.17 4.27 1.11
N ASP A 15 6.84 3.33 0.44
CA ASP A 15 8.08 2.77 0.98
C ASP A 15 9.18 3.81 0.93
N HIS A 16 9.90 3.95 2.03
CA HIS A 16 10.94 4.96 2.18
C HIS A 16 12.08 4.37 3.00
N HIS A 17 13.05 3.74 2.34
CA HIS A 17 14.12 3.00 3.01
C HIS A 17 15.37 3.87 3.21
N ILE A 18 15.78 4.09 4.46
CA ILE A 18 17.04 4.77 4.80
C ILE A 18 18.14 3.71 4.98
N ASP A 19 17.89 2.74 5.86
CA ASP A 19 18.78 1.59 6.10
C ASP A 19 17.95 0.40 6.63
N PRO A 20 17.32 -0.40 5.74
CA PRO A 20 16.37 -1.42 6.16
C PRO A 20 17.03 -2.78 6.47
N GLY A 21 18.37 -2.84 6.57
CA GLY A 21 19.12 -4.04 6.90
C GLY A 21 18.89 -5.19 5.90
N ASP A 22 18.59 -6.38 6.43
CA ASP A 22 18.43 -7.63 5.67
C ASP A 22 17.27 -7.62 4.65
N HIS A 23 16.43 -6.57 4.66
CA HIS A 23 15.44 -6.32 3.61
C HIS A 23 16.09 -6.19 2.23
N PHE A 24 17.32 -5.63 2.16
CA PHE A 24 18.08 -5.52 0.93
C PHE A 24 19.10 -6.64 0.77
N SER A 25 19.05 -7.31 -0.39
CA SER A 25 19.95 -8.40 -0.75
C SER A 25 20.35 -8.31 -2.22
N VAL A 26 21.62 -8.65 -2.51
CA VAL A 26 22.11 -8.85 -3.88
C VAL A 26 21.67 -10.20 -4.48
N ARG A 27 21.11 -11.09 -3.64
CA ARG A 27 20.49 -12.36 -4.03
C ARG A 27 19.14 -12.46 -3.31
N PRO A 28 18.14 -11.68 -3.74
CA PRO A 28 16.83 -11.64 -3.11
C PRO A 28 16.05 -12.94 -3.33
N ASP A 29 15.26 -13.33 -2.33
CA ASP A 29 14.29 -14.42 -2.43
C ASP A 29 12.93 -13.95 -2.99
N TYR A 30 12.71 -12.63 -3.08
CA TYR A 30 11.46 -12.00 -3.52
C TYR A 30 10.24 -12.35 -2.66
N GLU A 31 10.48 -12.82 -1.44
CA GLU A 31 9.47 -13.07 -0.42
C GLU A 31 9.69 -12.18 0.81
N THR A 32 10.92 -12.19 1.32
CA THR A 32 11.34 -11.45 2.52
C THR A 32 12.56 -10.55 2.28
N SER A 33 13.30 -10.77 1.20
CA SER A 33 14.45 -9.98 0.78
C SER A 33 14.34 -9.53 -0.68
N TRP A 34 14.87 -8.35 -0.97
CA TRP A 34 14.63 -7.62 -2.21
C TRP A 34 15.90 -6.94 -2.73
N PRO A 35 16.01 -6.66 -4.04
CA PRO A 35 17.04 -5.72 -4.50
C PRO A 35 16.77 -4.33 -3.90
N PRO A 36 17.78 -3.44 -3.77
CA PRO A 36 17.57 -2.08 -3.32
C PRO A 36 16.47 -1.38 -4.13
N HIS A 37 15.46 -0.85 -3.44
CA HIS A 37 14.31 -0.15 -4.01
C HIS A 37 13.87 0.96 -3.07
N CYS A 38 13.15 1.96 -3.58
CA CYS A 38 12.58 3.06 -2.78
C CYS A 38 13.56 3.70 -1.76
N VAL A 39 14.84 3.76 -2.12
CA VAL A 39 15.91 4.28 -1.26
C VAL A 39 15.72 5.79 -1.07
N ALA A 40 15.72 6.24 0.18
CA ALA A 40 15.52 7.63 0.55
C ALA A 40 16.47 8.56 -0.21
N GLY A 41 15.91 9.64 -0.77
CA GLY A 41 16.68 10.63 -1.53
C GLY A 41 16.99 10.22 -2.99
N THR A 42 16.57 9.03 -3.42
CA THR A 42 16.66 8.62 -4.83
C THR A 42 15.35 8.87 -5.57
N GLU A 43 15.42 8.95 -6.91
CA GLU A 43 14.23 9.04 -7.76
C GLU A 43 13.24 7.89 -7.51
N GLY A 44 13.75 6.68 -7.22
CA GLY A 44 12.92 5.50 -6.93
C GLY A 44 12.10 5.58 -5.65
N SER A 45 12.37 6.54 -4.77
CA SER A 45 11.53 6.86 -3.60
C SER A 45 10.46 7.92 -3.90
N GLY A 46 10.44 8.49 -5.10
CA GLY A 46 9.40 9.42 -5.54
C GLY A 46 8.11 8.70 -5.94
N PHE A 47 7.01 9.44 -5.93
CA PHE A 47 5.78 8.96 -6.55
C PHE A 47 5.90 8.98 -8.08
N HIS A 48 5.29 8.00 -8.75
CA HIS A 48 5.32 7.90 -10.20
C HIS A 48 4.84 9.22 -10.87
N PRO A 49 5.45 9.68 -11.97
CA PRO A 49 5.10 10.95 -12.62
C PRO A 49 3.62 11.10 -13.00
N ASN A 50 2.93 9.99 -13.29
CA ASN A 50 1.49 10.01 -13.57
C ASN A 50 0.60 10.15 -12.32
N PHE A 51 1.15 9.92 -11.12
CA PHE A 51 0.46 10.09 -9.84
C PHE A 51 0.86 11.40 -9.14
N ALA A 52 2.08 11.89 -9.35
CA ALA A 52 2.59 13.12 -8.76
C ALA A 52 1.65 14.35 -8.90
N PRO A 53 0.95 14.57 -10.02
CA PRO A 53 -0.02 15.65 -10.13
C PRO A 53 -1.17 15.58 -9.12
N ALA A 54 -1.63 14.38 -8.73
CA ALA A 54 -2.70 14.21 -7.75
C ALA A 54 -2.26 14.64 -6.34
N LEU A 55 -0.99 14.39 -5.99
CA LEU A 55 -0.39 14.91 -4.77
C LEU A 55 -0.27 16.43 -4.81
N ALA A 56 0.26 16.96 -5.92
CA ALA A 56 0.45 18.41 -6.08
C ALA A 56 -0.87 19.20 -6.10
N SER A 57 -1.96 18.59 -6.55
CA SER A 57 -3.29 19.21 -6.56
C SER A 57 -4.02 19.12 -5.22
N GLY A 58 -3.46 18.45 -4.21
CA GLY A 58 -4.14 18.19 -2.94
C GLY A 58 -5.30 17.20 -3.05
N ALA A 59 -5.29 16.33 -4.07
CA ALA A 59 -6.28 15.25 -4.17
C ALA A 59 -5.95 14.06 -3.24
N VAL A 60 -4.75 14.05 -2.66
CA VAL A 60 -4.32 13.15 -1.59
C VAL A 60 -4.22 13.97 -0.32
N ASP A 61 -5.01 13.61 0.69
CA ASP A 61 -5.11 14.33 1.97
C ASP A 61 -3.88 14.13 2.86
N ALA A 62 -3.27 12.94 2.81
CA ALA A 62 -2.11 12.59 3.61
C ALA A 62 -1.27 11.48 2.95
N VAL A 63 0.04 11.50 3.24
CA VAL A 63 1.01 10.48 2.81
C VAL A 63 1.65 9.84 4.02
N PHE A 64 1.65 8.51 4.07
CA PHE A 64 2.23 7.71 5.15
C PHE A 64 3.48 6.99 4.65
N SER A 65 4.64 7.31 5.21
CA SER A 65 5.90 6.66 4.85
C SER A 65 6.18 5.50 5.79
N LYS A 66 6.63 4.37 5.24
CA LYS A 66 6.96 3.16 6.00
C LYS A 66 8.34 2.63 5.60
N GLY A 67 8.92 1.80 6.48
CA GLY A 67 10.12 1.02 6.14
C GLY A 67 11.47 1.73 6.31
N SER A 68 11.54 2.86 7.04
CA SER A 68 12.77 3.65 7.18
C SER A 68 13.98 2.85 7.66
N HIS A 69 13.80 1.99 8.65
CA HIS A 69 14.89 1.25 9.33
C HIS A 69 14.61 -0.26 9.49
N ALA A 70 13.56 -0.77 8.83
CA ALA A 70 13.18 -2.18 8.82
C ALA A 70 12.30 -2.46 7.60
N ALA A 71 12.11 -3.73 7.25
CA ALA A 71 11.07 -4.11 6.29
C ALA A 71 9.69 -3.73 6.85
N ALA A 72 8.88 -3.06 6.03
CA ALA A 72 7.48 -2.76 6.34
C ALA A 72 6.63 -3.10 5.12
N TYR A 73 5.53 -3.81 5.30
CA TYR A 73 4.69 -4.25 4.20
C TYR A 73 3.32 -3.57 4.25
N SER A 74 2.75 -3.39 5.43
CA SER A 74 1.45 -2.78 5.62
C SER A 74 1.53 -1.26 5.63
N GLY A 75 0.56 -0.60 5.01
CA GLY A 75 0.36 0.84 5.14
C GLY A 75 0.12 1.29 6.58
N PHE A 76 -0.38 0.40 7.43
CA PHE A 76 -0.60 0.65 8.86
C PHE A 76 0.69 0.73 9.68
N GLU A 77 1.82 0.32 9.11
CA GLU A 77 3.16 0.54 9.68
C GLU A 77 3.71 1.94 9.31
N GLY A 78 2.97 2.71 8.52
CA GLY A 78 3.37 4.03 8.05
C GLY A 78 2.90 5.17 8.93
N GLU A 79 3.69 6.24 8.94
CA GLU A 79 3.42 7.49 9.64
C GLU A 79 3.44 8.67 8.68
N ASP A 80 2.64 9.70 8.95
CA ASP A 80 2.67 10.95 8.21
C ASP A 80 3.88 11.84 8.59
N GLU A 81 4.00 13.02 7.98
CA GLU A 81 5.11 13.95 8.25
C GLU A 81 5.20 14.45 9.70
N ASN A 82 4.12 14.29 10.48
CA ASN A 82 4.06 14.65 11.89
C ASN A 82 4.25 13.44 12.82
N GLY A 83 4.59 12.26 12.27
CA GLY A 83 4.72 11.02 13.03
C GLY A 83 3.39 10.40 13.44
N ARG A 84 2.28 10.75 12.78
CA ARG A 84 0.96 10.18 13.10
C ARG A 84 0.75 8.86 12.34
N PRO A 85 0.44 7.74 13.02
CA PRO A 85 0.13 6.47 12.36
C PRO A 85 -1.12 6.53 11.50
N LEU A 86 -1.16 5.70 10.44
CA LEU A 86 -2.32 5.62 9.54
C LEU A 86 -3.64 5.26 10.27
N ALA A 87 -3.61 4.30 11.18
CA ALA A 87 -4.80 3.91 11.96
C ALA A 87 -5.38 5.10 12.73
N ASP A 88 -4.53 5.80 13.48
CA ASP A 88 -4.90 6.98 14.26
C ASP A 88 -5.44 8.10 13.37
N TRP A 89 -4.85 8.26 12.17
CA TRP A 89 -5.34 9.19 11.18
C TRP A 89 -6.76 8.85 10.73
N LEU A 90 -7.00 7.61 10.29
CA LEU A 90 -8.30 7.16 9.80
C LEU A 90 -9.38 7.22 10.89
N HIS A 91 -9.10 6.70 12.09
CA HIS A 91 -10.04 6.75 13.22
C HIS A 91 -10.35 8.17 13.66
N GLY A 92 -9.34 9.04 13.73
CA GLY A 92 -9.54 10.45 14.08
C GLY A 92 -10.37 11.23 13.06
N HIS A 93 -10.46 10.74 11.81
CA HIS A 93 -11.33 11.29 10.77
C HIS A 93 -12.71 10.57 10.67
N GLY A 94 -13.00 9.64 11.58
CA GLY A 94 -14.26 8.91 11.62
C GLY A 94 -14.45 7.96 10.42
N VAL A 95 -13.35 7.51 9.81
CA VAL A 95 -13.40 6.51 8.75
C VAL A 95 -13.84 5.18 9.34
N THR A 96 -14.73 4.47 8.65
CA THR A 96 -15.23 3.14 9.05
C THR A 96 -15.08 2.09 7.96
N GLU A 97 -14.77 2.52 6.73
CA GLU A 97 -14.59 1.67 5.56
C GLU A 97 -13.40 2.17 4.75
N VAL A 98 -12.64 1.25 4.17
CA VAL A 98 -11.49 1.55 3.32
C VAL A 98 -11.52 0.71 2.04
N ASP A 99 -11.23 1.37 0.92
CA ASP A 99 -10.91 0.72 -0.34
C ASP A 99 -9.38 0.77 -0.54
N VAL A 100 -8.77 -0.39 -0.80
CA VAL A 100 -7.32 -0.52 -0.99
C VAL A 100 -7.02 -0.82 -2.47
N VAL A 101 -6.05 -0.10 -3.02
CA VAL A 101 -5.56 -0.22 -4.40
C VAL A 101 -4.05 -0.01 -4.46
N GLY A 102 -3.43 -0.20 -5.62
CA GLY A 102 -2.01 0.08 -5.83
C GLY A 102 -1.14 -1.18 -5.90
N LEU A 103 0.11 -1.07 -5.44
CA LEU A 103 1.15 -2.06 -5.69
C LEU A 103 1.84 -2.52 -4.40
N ALA A 104 2.24 -3.77 -4.24
CA ALA A 104 1.86 -4.94 -5.04
C ALA A 104 0.70 -5.72 -4.39
N THR A 105 -0.13 -6.36 -5.21
CA THR A 105 -1.31 -7.14 -4.80
C THR A 105 -0.97 -8.18 -3.73
N ASP A 106 0.12 -8.90 -3.96
CA ASP A 106 0.63 -10.00 -3.15
C ASP A 106 1.48 -9.60 -1.95
N HIS A 107 1.82 -8.31 -1.81
CA HIS A 107 2.64 -7.79 -0.73
C HIS A 107 1.93 -6.67 0.01
N CYS A 108 2.20 -5.41 -0.37
CA CYS A 108 1.73 -4.23 0.36
C CYS A 108 0.21 -4.13 0.39
N VAL A 109 -0.48 -4.40 -0.72
CA VAL A 109 -1.95 -4.37 -0.78
C VAL A 109 -2.54 -5.42 0.15
N ARG A 110 -2.06 -6.68 0.05
CA ARG A 110 -2.49 -7.77 0.93
C ARG A 110 -2.28 -7.44 2.40
N ALA A 111 -1.07 -7.01 2.77
CA ALA A 111 -0.73 -6.70 4.16
C ALA A 111 -1.61 -5.57 4.71
N THR A 112 -1.74 -4.48 3.94
CA THR A 112 -2.57 -3.33 4.32
C THR A 112 -4.04 -3.71 4.46
N ALA A 113 -4.59 -4.50 3.54
CA ALA A 113 -5.99 -4.90 3.61
C ALA A 113 -6.26 -5.83 4.81
N LEU A 114 -5.34 -6.74 5.12
CA LEU A 114 -5.45 -7.61 6.30
C LEU A 114 -5.37 -6.81 7.61
N ASP A 115 -4.48 -5.83 7.70
CA ASP A 115 -4.39 -4.99 8.90
C ASP A 115 -5.58 -4.03 9.00
N ALA A 116 -6.14 -3.53 7.88
CA ALA A 116 -7.37 -2.75 7.92
C ALA A 116 -8.51 -3.51 8.61
N VAL A 117 -8.67 -4.81 8.32
CA VAL A 117 -9.66 -5.65 9.00
C VAL A 117 -9.33 -5.80 10.49
N ARG A 118 -8.04 -5.95 10.85
CA ARG A 118 -7.61 -6.06 12.25
C ARG A 118 -7.86 -4.78 13.05
N GLU A 119 -7.69 -3.63 12.42
CA GLU A 119 -8.03 -2.30 12.96
C GLU A 119 -9.54 -2.04 12.97
N GLY A 120 -10.36 -2.97 12.46
CA GLY A 120 -11.83 -2.93 12.54
C GLY A 120 -12.51 -2.15 11.42
N PHE A 121 -11.82 -1.84 10.32
CA PHE A 121 -12.43 -1.23 9.15
C PHE A 121 -13.16 -2.28 8.30
N ARG A 122 -14.28 -1.89 7.68
CA ARG A 122 -14.81 -2.66 6.53
C ARG A 122 -13.86 -2.46 5.36
N THR A 123 -13.36 -3.55 4.79
CA THR A 123 -12.28 -3.48 3.80
C THR A 123 -12.69 -4.10 2.49
N ARG A 124 -12.42 -3.36 1.41
CA ARG A 124 -12.53 -3.86 0.04
C ARG A 124 -11.24 -3.57 -0.72
N VAL A 125 -10.88 -4.46 -1.64
CA VAL A 125 -9.76 -4.27 -2.57
C VAL A 125 -10.31 -4.18 -3.99
N LEU A 126 -9.95 -3.10 -4.69
CA LEU A 126 -10.34 -2.89 -6.10
C LEU A 126 -9.24 -3.47 -6.99
N LEU A 127 -9.36 -4.75 -7.32
CA LEU A 127 -8.31 -5.52 -7.97
C LEU A 127 -7.97 -4.99 -9.37
N ASP A 128 -8.91 -4.40 -10.09
CA ASP A 128 -8.65 -3.77 -11.40
C ASP A 128 -7.63 -2.60 -11.30
N LEU A 129 -7.39 -2.10 -10.08
CA LEU A 129 -6.44 -1.03 -9.75
C LEU A 129 -5.22 -1.57 -8.97
N THR A 130 -4.92 -2.87 -9.11
CA THR A 130 -3.78 -3.51 -8.46
C THR A 130 -2.95 -4.31 -9.48
N ALA A 131 -1.66 -4.47 -9.18
CA ALA A 131 -0.81 -5.41 -9.91
C ALA A 131 0.01 -6.29 -8.97
N GLY A 132 0.07 -7.59 -9.25
CA GLY A 132 0.82 -8.58 -8.48
C GLY A 132 2.23 -8.81 -9.03
N VAL A 133 3.16 -9.20 -8.16
CA VAL A 133 4.56 -9.49 -8.55
C VAL A 133 4.63 -10.81 -9.31
N ALA A 134 3.97 -11.87 -8.81
CA ALA A 134 3.93 -13.17 -9.47
C ALA A 134 2.56 -13.84 -9.32
N ALA A 135 2.21 -14.71 -10.27
CA ALA A 135 0.90 -15.36 -10.31
C ALA A 135 0.61 -16.19 -9.05
N GLY A 136 1.54 -17.06 -8.65
CA GLY A 136 1.34 -17.95 -7.49
C GLY A 136 1.22 -17.20 -6.16
N THR A 137 2.05 -16.18 -5.93
CA THR A 137 1.98 -15.33 -4.73
C THR A 137 0.72 -14.48 -4.73
N THR A 138 0.27 -14.01 -5.90
CA THR A 138 -0.99 -13.29 -6.06
C THR A 138 -2.19 -14.18 -5.74
N GLU A 139 -2.28 -15.38 -6.27
CA GLU A 139 -3.36 -16.32 -5.95
C GLU A 139 -3.46 -16.59 -4.44
N ALA A 140 -2.33 -16.92 -3.80
CA ALA A 140 -2.27 -17.13 -2.35
C ALA A 140 -2.68 -15.87 -1.56
N ALA A 141 -2.34 -14.68 -2.03
CA ALA A 141 -2.74 -13.42 -1.41
C ALA A 141 -4.25 -13.18 -1.50
N LEU A 142 -4.86 -13.43 -2.67
CA LEU A 142 -6.30 -13.31 -2.87
C LEU A 142 -7.07 -14.28 -1.96
N GLU A 143 -6.59 -15.52 -1.81
CA GLU A 143 -7.19 -16.51 -0.90
C GLU A 143 -7.16 -16.05 0.56
N ARG A 144 -6.00 -15.56 1.03
CA ARG A 144 -5.86 -15.03 2.40
C ARG A 144 -6.79 -13.84 2.64
N MET A 145 -6.91 -12.93 1.67
CA MET A 145 -7.80 -11.77 1.81
C MET A 145 -9.27 -12.21 1.89
N ARG A 146 -9.72 -13.14 1.03
CA ARG A 146 -11.08 -13.68 1.11
C ARG A 146 -11.34 -14.39 2.45
N ALA A 147 -10.38 -15.17 2.94
CA ALA A 147 -10.50 -15.88 4.21
C ALA A 147 -10.63 -14.92 5.41
N ALA A 148 -10.05 -13.71 5.30
CA ALA A 148 -10.19 -12.64 6.30
C ALA A 148 -11.49 -11.82 6.17
N GLY A 149 -12.36 -12.13 5.21
CA GLY A 149 -13.62 -11.41 4.99
C GLY A 149 -13.50 -10.11 4.19
N ILE A 150 -12.37 -9.89 3.51
CA ILE A 150 -12.15 -8.72 2.65
C ILE A 150 -12.93 -8.89 1.35
N GLU A 151 -13.71 -7.87 0.96
CA GLU A 151 -14.40 -7.87 -0.32
C GLU A 151 -13.39 -7.64 -1.46
N LEU A 152 -13.40 -8.50 -2.47
CA LEU A 152 -12.54 -8.39 -3.64
C LEU A 152 -13.38 -8.13 -4.88
N THR A 153 -13.08 -7.05 -5.61
CA THR A 153 -13.79 -6.68 -6.85
C THR A 153 -12.82 -6.55 -8.01
N GLY A 154 -13.16 -7.07 -9.19
CA GLY A 154 -12.29 -7.02 -10.37
C GLY A 154 -11.23 -8.14 -10.45
N LYS A 155 -10.16 -7.91 -11.22
CA LYS A 155 -9.02 -8.83 -11.37
C LYS A 155 -7.68 -8.07 -11.35
N PRO A 156 -6.66 -8.56 -10.62
CA PRO A 156 -5.36 -7.91 -10.58
C PRO A 156 -4.65 -8.07 -11.92
N VAL A 157 -3.86 -7.06 -12.29
CA VAL A 157 -2.86 -7.22 -13.34
C VAL A 157 -1.76 -8.12 -12.80
N VAL A 158 -1.46 -9.22 -13.50
CA VAL A 158 -0.31 -10.06 -13.16
C VAL A 158 0.56 -10.09 -14.39
N ILE A 159 1.79 -9.60 -14.27
CA ILE A 159 2.75 -9.68 -15.37
C ILE A 159 3.16 -11.15 -15.48
N ALA A 160 2.83 -11.79 -16.61
CA ALA A 160 3.34 -13.12 -16.90
C ALA A 160 4.87 -13.05 -17.02
N ALA A 161 5.56 -13.95 -16.32
CA ALA A 161 7.01 -14.10 -16.39
C ALA A 161 7.48 -14.44 -17.81
#